data_AF-A0A9R0AP45-F1
#
_entry.id   AF-A0A9R0AP45-F1
#
_cell.length_a   1.000
_cell.length_b   1.000
_cell.length_c   1.000
_cell.angle_alpha   90.00
_cell.angle_beta   90.00
_cell.angle_gamma   90.00
#
_symmetry.space_group_name_H-M   'P 1'
#
loop_
_entity.id
_entity.type
_entity.pdbx_description
1 polymer ?
#
loop_
_entity_poly.entity_id
_entity_poly.type
_entity_poly.pdbx_seq_one_letter_code
_entity_poly.pdbx_strand_id
1 'polypeptide(L)'
;MQNYRQKLRELGCAELILNRRDASKHTLKRPRRSELNFLPDIPTGFDEEALENERKWMEEEVKKKDVNMRALNTKMDFTFSLRRREVVEDQPLVLTLKQRWPALFNEEQVYAEFRRINHLDLKSTFLTSLDNNSRGLLKLFRAKVIQRGDCDLETLLDNLDEQMADLTVQRRATALRGLPFYFKEHGTICKTILSSEALEHHKVGMKMGILEVVTSNSSTSRSLSDVVNVAIVLEEEVVLENMGDFVSAFIVLFGMLYALNMEYNKDLRYTFEFIQKVFLNMGTECSKKVQTLMSKLLEN
;
A
#
# COMPACT_ATOMS: atom_id res chain seq x y z
N MET A 1 39.02 15.19 -8.99
CA MET A 1 38.13 14.08 -9.39
C MET A 1 36.70 14.53 -9.19
N GLN A 2 35.96 14.83 -10.26
CA GLN A 2 34.52 15.14 -10.14
C GLN A 2 33.78 13.94 -9.56
N ASN A 3 32.88 14.19 -8.61
CA ASN A 3 32.06 13.17 -7.96
C ASN A 3 31.26 12.42 -9.04
N TYR A 4 31.26 11.08 -9.06
CA TYR A 4 30.62 10.27 -10.10
C TYR A 4 29.14 10.64 -10.31
N ARG A 5 28.43 10.98 -9.22
CA ARG A 5 27.06 11.51 -9.25
C ARG A 5 26.94 12.87 -9.96
N GLN A 6 27.97 13.71 -9.92
CA GLN A 6 28.00 14.95 -10.68
C GLN A 6 28.16 14.71 -12.18
N LYS A 7 28.99 13.74 -12.56
CA LYS A 7 29.18 13.37 -13.97
C LYS A 7 27.90 12.77 -14.58
N LEU A 8 27.21 11.88 -13.86
CA LEU A 8 25.92 11.34 -14.30
C LEU A 8 24.81 12.40 -14.40
N ARG A 9 24.89 13.47 -13.59
CA ARG A 9 23.99 14.63 -13.71
C ARG A 9 24.26 15.46 -14.95
N GLU A 10 25.53 15.74 -15.24
CA GLU A 10 25.96 16.47 -16.44
C GLU A 10 25.57 15.71 -17.73
N LEU A 11 25.38 14.39 -17.64
CA LEU A 11 24.88 13.52 -18.71
C LEU A 11 23.35 13.41 -18.79
N GLY A 12 22.60 14.14 -17.95
CA GLY A 12 21.14 14.20 -18.04
C GLY A 12 20.36 13.09 -17.31
N CYS A 13 21.00 12.34 -16.41
CA CYS A 13 20.31 11.29 -15.64
C CYS A 13 19.15 11.86 -14.80
N ALA A 14 17.90 11.54 -15.19
CA ALA A 14 16.68 12.10 -14.62
C ALA A 14 16.55 11.83 -13.11
N GLU A 15 16.96 10.64 -12.66
CA GLU A 15 16.96 10.23 -11.24
C GLU A 15 17.76 11.21 -10.36
N LEU A 16 18.94 11.65 -10.83
CA LEU A 16 19.83 12.52 -10.06
C LEU A 16 19.42 13.99 -10.11
N ILE A 17 18.61 14.37 -11.10
CA ILE A 17 18.03 15.71 -11.24
C ILE A 17 16.80 15.86 -10.34
N LEU A 18 15.94 14.83 -10.27
CA LEU A 18 14.71 14.85 -9.47
C LEU A 18 14.94 14.69 -7.98
N ASN A 19 15.94 13.91 -7.57
CA ASN A 19 16.30 13.71 -6.17
C ASN A 19 17.23 14.84 -5.62
N ARG A 20 17.33 15.98 -6.31
CA ARG A 20 18.13 17.12 -5.87
C ARG A 20 17.54 17.70 -4.58
N ARG A 21 18.39 18.03 -3.61
CA ARG A 21 18.01 18.68 -2.33
C ARG A 21 17.56 20.14 -2.49
N ASP A 22 17.40 20.64 -3.72
CA ASP A 22 17.05 22.03 -3.97
C ASP A 22 15.54 22.24 -3.77
N ALA A 23 15.22 23.20 -2.91
CA ALA A 23 13.88 23.48 -2.42
C ALA A 23 12.94 24.17 -3.44
N SER A 24 13.33 24.32 -4.71
CA SER A 24 12.65 25.19 -5.68
C SER A 24 11.56 24.51 -6.52
N LYS A 25 11.47 23.18 -6.57
CA LYS A 25 10.31 22.47 -7.14
C LYS A 25 9.36 22.05 -6.02
N HIS A 26 8.39 22.91 -5.72
CA HIS A 26 7.38 22.68 -4.67
C HIS A 26 6.34 21.59 -5.02
N THR A 27 6.34 21.06 -6.25
CA THR A 27 5.34 20.11 -6.75
C THR A 27 5.74 18.64 -6.68
N LEU A 28 7.02 18.32 -6.52
CA LEU A 28 7.47 16.92 -6.43
C LEU A 28 7.40 16.46 -4.97
N LYS A 29 6.68 15.36 -4.72
CA LYS A 29 6.71 14.65 -3.43
C LYS A 29 8.18 14.41 -3.08
N ARG A 30 8.64 15.01 -1.98
CA ARG A 30 10.01 14.82 -1.53
C ARG A 30 10.19 13.35 -1.16
N PRO A 31 11.24 12.67 -1.66
CA PRO A 31 11.68 11.38 -1.13
C PRO A 31 11.78 11.45 0.39
N ARG A 32 10.77 10.97 1.08
CA ARG A 32 10.75 10.88 2.53
C ARG A 32 10.40 9.45 2.79
N ARG A 33 11.35 8.73 3.41
CA ARG A 33 11.25 7.30 3.76
C ARG A 33 11.54 6.41 2.55
N SER A 34 12.78 6.33 2.09
CA SER A 34 13.27 5.26 1.18
C SER A 34 12.62 5.15 -0.21
N GLU A 35 11.57 5.94 -0.49
CA GLU A 35 10.98 6.14 -1.79
C GLU A 35 11.97 6.96 -2.62
N LEU A 36 12.74 6.33 -3.49
CA LEU A 36 13.41 7.05 -4.56
C LEU A 36 12.32 7.50 -5.54
N ASN A 37 12.35 8.76 -5.98
CA ASN A 37 11.64 9.17 -7.19
C ASN A 37 12.37 8.53 -8.38
N PHE A 38 12.24 7.21 -8.46
CA PHE A 38 12.88 6.38 -9.46
C PHE A 38 12.16 6.65 -10.78
N LEU A 39 12.92 7.21 -11.73
CA LEU A 39 12.54 7.34 -13.13
C LEU A 39 13.50 6.50 -13.95
N PRO A 40 13.07 5.33 -14.45
CA PRO A 40 13.90 4.57 -15.38
C PRO A 40 13.92 5.24 -16.75
N ASP A 41 15.03 5.06 -17.48
CA ASP A 41 15.15 5.54 -18.86
C ASP A 41 14.21 4.75 -19.80
N ILE A 42 13.92 5.35 -20.95
CA ILE A 42 13.20 4.65 -22.02
C ILE A 42 14.04 3.45 -22.49
N PRO A 43 13.45 2.25 -22.64
CA PRO A 43 14.16 1.08 -23.12
C PRO A 43 14.87 1.34 -24.46
N THR A 44 16.10 0.85 -24.58
CA THR A 44 16.91 1.04 -25.80
C THR A 44 16.18 0.53 -27.04
N GLY A 45 16.08 1.37 -28.07
CA GLY A 45 15.42 1.04 -29.34
C GLY A 45 13.94 1.39 -29.41
N PHE A 46 13.40 2.02 -28.37
CA PHE A 46 12.02 2.53 -28.34
C PHE A 46 12.03 4.05 -28.19
N ASP A 47 11.01 4.68 -28.75
CA ASP A 47 10.66 6.08 -28.49
C ASP A 47 9.37 6.16 -27.66
N GLU A 48 9.01 7.38 -27.26
CA GLU A 48 7.79 7.60 -26.47
C GLU A 48 6.52 7.25 -27.22
N GLU A 49 6.50 7.45 -28.55
CA GLU A 49 5.34 7.14 -29.39
C GLU A 49 5.07 5.64 -29.43
N ALA A 50 6.12 4.82 -29.56
CA ALA A 50 6.01 3.37 -29.48
C ALA A 50 5.42 2.93 -28.13
N LEU A 51 5.93 3.48 -27.01
CA LEU A 51 5.40 3.13 -25.68
C LEU A 51 3.95 3.59 -25.48
N GLU A 52 3.56 4.75 -26.02
CA GLU A 52 2.17 5.22 -25.96
C GLU A 52 1.23 4.33 -26.81
N ASN A 53 1.70 3.80 -27.94
CA ASN A 53 0.94 2.82 -28.72
C ASN A 53 0.75 1.50 -27.96
N GLU A 54 1.79 1.05 -27.24
CA GLU A 54 1.68 -0.11 -26.35
C GLU A 54 0.70 0.12 -25.20
N ARG A 55 0.68 1.33 -24.61
CA ARG A 55 -0.31 1.72 -23.60
C ARG A 55 -1.73 1.67 -24.15
N LYS A 56 -2.00 2.28 -25.31
CA LYS A 56 -3.32 2.26 -25.97
C LYS A 56 -3.80 0.85 -26.23
N TRP A 57 -2.90 -0.05 -26.64
CA TRP A 57 -3.23 -1.46 -26.80
C TRP A 57 -3.70 -2.08 -25.48
N MET A 58 -3.00 -1.82 -24.37
CA MET A 58 -3.39 -2.37 -23.05
C MET A 58 -4.73 -1.83 -22.56
N GLU A 59 -5.02 -0.56 -22.84
CA GLU A 59 -6.31 0.06 -22.52
C GLU A 59 -7.48 -0.69 -23.15
N GLU A 60 -7.33 -1.12 -24.41
CA GLU A 60 -8.32 -1.93 -25.11
C GLU A 60 -8.32 -3.41 -24.68
N GLU A 61 -7.14 -3.96 -24.37
CA GLU A 61 -7.01 -5.37 -23.96
C GLU A 61 -7.75 -5.66 -22.65
N VAL A 62 -7.66 -4.76 -21.66
CA VAL A 62 -8.30 -4.94 -20.35
C VAL A 62 -9.84 -4.92 -20.46
N LYS A 63 -10.40 -4.33 -21.52
CA LYS A 63 -11.86 -4.31 -21.77
C LYS A 63 -12.39 -5.64 -22.31
N LYS A 64 -11.51 -6.55 -22.76
CA LYS A 64 -11.92 -7.82 -23.37
C LYS A 64 -12.36 -8.82 -22.30
N LYS A 65 -13.26 -9.73 -22.67
CA LYS A 65 -13.69 -10.84 -21.81
C LYS A 65 -12.57 -11.87 -21.61
N ASP A 66 -11.80 -12.14 -22.67
CA ASP A 66 -10.66 -13.05 -22.65
C ASP A 66 -9.38 -12.22 -22.77
N VAL A 67 -8.89 -11.75 -21.62
CA VAL A 67 -7.70 -10.88 -21.54
C VAL A 67 -6.45 -11.72 -21.74
N ASN A 68 -5.61 -11.35 -22.70
CA ASN A 68 -4.30 -11.96 -22.89
C ASN A 68 -3.31 -11.49 -21.81
N MET A 69 -3.39 -12.11 -20.63
CA MET A 69 -2.56 -11.77 -19.47
C MET A 69 -1.06 -11.84 -19.77
N ARG A 70 -0.61 -12.77 -20.62
CA ARG A 70 0.81 -12.87 -20.99
C ARG A 70 1.25 -11.62 -21.75
N ALA A 71 0.50 -11.23 -22.78
CA ALA A 71 0.83 -10.03 -23.55
C ALA A 71 0.69 -8.76 -22.70
N LEU A 72 -0.34 -8.69 -21.84
CA LEU A 72 -0.55 -7.57 -20.93
C LEU A 72 0.62 -7.39 -19.96
N ASN A 73 1.08 -8.47 -19.31
CA ASN A 73 2.19 -8.44 -18.36
C ASN A 73 3.48 -7.97 -19.04
N THR A 74 3.77 -8.49 -20.23
CA THR A 74 4.93 -8.08 -21.04
C THR A 74 4.87 -6.58 -21.39
N LYS A 75 3.71 -6.07 -21.80
CA LYS A 75 3.57 -4.64 -22.14
C LYS A 75 3.61 -3.75 -20.90
N MET A 76 3.13 -4.22 -19.76
CA MET A 76 3.28 -3.52 -18.47
C MET A 76 4.75 -3.35 -18.08
N ASP A 77 5.61 -4.32 -18.39
CA ASP A 77 7.06 -4.21 -18.20
C ASP A 77 7.67 -3.16 -19.14
N PHE A 78 7.37 -3.25 -20.45
CA PHE A 78 7.93 -2.33 -21.45
C PHE A 78 7.56 -0.86 -21.22
N THR A 79 6.34 -0.62 -20.75
CA THR A 79 5.79 0.73 -20.55
C THR A 79 6.07 1.32 -19.18
N PHE A 80 6.83 0.63 -18.33
CA PHE A 80 7.09 1.07 -16.96
C PHE A 80 7.73 2.47 -16.90
N SER A 81 8.65 2.81 -17.80
CA SER A 81 9.28 4.13 -17.84
C SER A 81 8.31 5.26 -18.14
N LEU A 82 7.47 5.09 -19.17
CA LEU A 82 6.44 6.05 -19.53
C LEU A 82 5.44 6.25 -18.37
N ARG A 83 4.93 5.15 -17.81
CA ARG A 83 3.98 5.18 -16.70
C ARG A 83 4.57 5.81 -15.45
N ARG A 84 5.80 5.43 -15.06
CA ARG A 84 6.43 5.94 -13.86
C ARG A 84 6.75 7.43 -13.97
N ARG A 85 7.14 7.89 -15.16
CA ARG A 85 7.32 9.31 -15.47
C ARG A 85 6.02 10.08 -15.31
N GLU A 86 4.93 9.62 -15.92
CA GLU A 86 3.59 10.22 -15.79
C GLU A 86 3.16 10.32 -14.31
N VAL A 87 3.30 9.23 -13.53
CA VAL A 87 2.95 9.20 -12.11
C VAL A 87 3.77 10.19 -11.27
N VAL A 88 5.08 10.29 -11.51
CA VAL A 88 5.98 11.09 -10.66
C VAL A 88 5.99 12.56 -11.06
N GLU A 89 6.00 12.85 -12.36
CA GLU A 89 6.13 14.21 -12.92
C GLU A 89 4.77 14.90 -13.03
N ASP A 90 3.76 14.23 -13.61
CA ASP A 90 2.46 14.84 -13.89
C ASP A 90 1.51 14.76 -12.69
N GLN A 91 1.72 13.77 -11.80
CA GLN A 91 0.88 13.50 -10.61
C GLN A 91 -0.63 13.57 -10.88
N PRO A 92 -1.13 12.84 -11.91
CA PRO A 92 -2.54 12.84 -12.25
C PRO A 92 -3.40 12.23 -11.13
N LEU A 93 -4.68 12.55 -11.12
CA LEU A 93 -5.66 11.94 -10.23
C LEU A 93 -5.74 10.42 -10.46
N VAL A 94 -6.07 9.68 -9.41
CA VAL A 94 -6.25 8.23 -9.43
C VAL A 94 -7.23 7.80 -10.51
N LEU A 95 -8.33 8.54 -10.68
CA LEU A 95 -9.33 8.28 -11.73
C LEU A 95 -8.71 8.36 -13.14
N THR A 96 -7.87 9.36 -13.39
CA THR A 96 -7.17 9.55 -14.66
C THR A 96 -6.16 8.43 -14.90
N LEU A 97 -5.41 8.01 -13.88
CA LEU A 97 -4.50 6.86 -13.98
C LEU A 97 -5.25 5.57 -14.24
N LYS A 98 -6.42 5.37 -13.62
CA LYS A 98 -7.26 4.19 -13.85
C LYS A 98 -7.76 4.10 -15.29
N GLN A 99 -8.06 5.24 -15.91
CA GLN A 99 -8.43 5.30 -17.33
C GLN A 99 -7.24 5.05 -18.25
N ARG A 100 -6.09 5.67 -17.97
CA ARG A 100 -4.91 5.58 -18.85
C ARG A 100 -4.11 4.29 -18.70
N TRP A 101 -4.08 3.73 -17.50
CA TRP A 101 -3.32 2.54 -17.11
C TRP A 101 -4.22 1.54 -16.35
N PRO A 102 -5.32 1.05 -16.96
CA PRO A 102 -6.29 0.22 -16.26
C PRO A 102 -5.69 -1.09 -15.72
N ALA A 103 -4.68 -1.64 -16.41
CA ALA A 103 -3.95 -2.82 -15.96
C ALA A 103 -3.18 -2.62 -14.65
N LEU A 104 -2.82 -1.38 -14.28
CA LEU A 104 -2.19 -1.07 -12.99
C LEU A 104 -3.14 -1.33 -11.81
N PHE A 105 -4.45 -1.30 -12.06
CA PHE A 105 -5.52 -1.55 -11.10
C PHE A 105 -5.95 -3.01 -11.12
N ASN A 106 -4.95 -3.89 -11.09
CA ASN A 106 -5.09 -5.34 -10.94
C ASN A 106 -4.09 -5.80 -9.86
N GLU A 107 -4.52 -6.66 -8.93
CA GLU A 107 -3.69 -7.10 -7.79
C GLU A 107 -2.28 -7.58 -8.21
N GLU A 108 -2.17 -8.43 -9.23
CA GLU A 108 -0.88 -8.97 -9.66
C GLU A 108 0.04 -7.88 -10.21
N GLN A 109 -0.53 -6.93 -10.96
CA GLN A 109 0.21 -5.80 -11.50
C GLN A 109 0.65 -4.81 -10.42
N VAL A 110 -0.11 -4.65 -9.34
CA VAL A 110 0.33 -3.85 -8.18
C VAL A 110 1.60 -4.44 -7.57
N TYR A 111 1.64 -5.77 -7.38
CA TYR A 111 2.85 -6.43 -6.86
C TYR A 111 4.03 -6.31 -7.83
N ALA A 112 3.77 -6.50 -9.14
CA ALA A 112 4.80 -6.34 -10.17
C ALA A 112 5.36 -4.92 -10.19
N GLU A 113 4.50 -3.90 -10.13
CA GLU A 113 4.92 -2.50 -10.13
C GLU A 113 5.73 -2.14 -8.88
N PHE A 114 5.28 -2.59 -7.71
CA PHE A 114 6.03 -2.40 -6.48
C PHE A 114 7.44 -3.02 -6.57
N ARG A 115 7.54 -4.20 -7.17
CA ARG A 115 8.82 -4.89 -7.41
C ARG A 115 9.69 -4.15 -8.41
N ARG A 116 9.13 -3.56 -9.48
CA ARG A 116 9.88 -2.71 -10.43
C ARG A 116 10.47 -1.48 -9.75
N ILE A 117 9.76 -0.91 -8.77
CA ILE A 117 10.20 0.30 -8.04
C ILE A 117 11.21 -0.01 -6.94
N ASN A 118 10.97 -1.04 -6.12
CA ASN A 118 11.73 -1.29 -4.89
C ASN A 118 12.62 -2.54 -4.94
N HIS A 119 12.56 -3.33 -6.02
CA HIS A 119 13.26 -4.62 -6.16
C HIS A 119 12.96 -5.61 -5.02
N LEU A 120 11.77 -5.51 -4.43
CA LEU A 120 11.32 -6.33 -3.31
C LEU A 120 10.02 -7.05 -3.66
N ASP A 121 9.89 -8.30 -3.22
CA ASP A 121 8.63 -9.03 -3.33
C ASP A 121 7.67 -8.64 -2.20
N LEU A 122 6.69 -7.77 -2.50
CA LEU A 122 5.82 -7.18 -1.50
C LEU A 122 5.04 -8.23 -0.70
N LYS A 123 4.30 -9.12 -1.39
CA LYS A 123 3.34 -10.02 -0.75
C LYS A 123 4.05 -11.01 0.18
N SER A 124 5.08 -11.68 -0.31
CA SER A 124 5.82 -12.67 0.48
C SER A 124 6.55 -12.01 1.66
N THR A 125 7.30 -10.93 1.42
CA THR A 125 8.04 -10.22 2.47
C THR A 125 7.11 -9.71 3.56
N PHE A 126 5.99 -9.08 3.18
CA PHE A 126 5.01 -8.57 4.14
C PHE A 126 4.43 -9.70 4.99
N LEU A 127 3.92 -10.77 4.36
CA LEU A 127 3.26 -11.86 5.08
C LEU A 127 4.23 -12.60 6.00
N THR A 128 5.46 -12.88 5.56
CA THR A 128 6.49 -13.49 6.40
C THR A 128 6.80 -12.62 7.61
N SER A 129 6.99 -11.31 7.42
CA SER A 129 7.22 -10.40 8.54
C SER A 129 6.02 -10.30 9.47
N LEU A 130 4.79 -10.25 8.93
CA LEU A 130 3.59 -10.22 9.74
C LEU A 130 3.45 -11.50 10.58
N ASP A 131 3.72 -12.68 10.00
CA ASP A 131 3.70 -13.94 10.74
C ASP A 131 4.68 -13.95 11.90
N ASN A 132 5.93 -13.56 11.63
CA ASN A 132 7.00 -13.51 12.62
C ASN A 132 6.68 -12.54 13.77
N ASN A 133 6.04 -11.40 13.48
CA ASN A 133 5.79 -10.36 14.48
C ASN A 133 4.43 -10.46 15.16
N SER A 134 3.44 -11.15 14.57
CA SER A 134 2.05 -11.12 15.01
C SER A 134 1.86 -11.55 16.47
N ARG A 135 2.51 -12.64 16.90
CA ARG A 135 2.42 -13.11 18.30
C ARG A 135 3.00 -12.10 19.30
N GLY A 136 4.16 -11.53 18.97
CA GLY A 136 4.80 -10.50 19.79
C GLY A 136 3.95 -9.24 19.89
N LEU A 137 3.38 -8.80 18.77
CA LEU A 137 2.46 -7.65 18.72
C LEU A 137 1.25 -7.87 19.63
N LEU A 138 0.57 -9.02 19.54
CA LEU A 138 -0.59 -9.31 20.38
C LEU A 138 -0.26 -9.37 21.88
N LYS A 139 0.89 -9.94 22.25
CA LYS A 139 1.37 -9.89 23.65
C LYS A 139 1.54 -8.45 24.13
N LEU A 140 2.16 -7.60 23.31
CA LEU A 140 2.37 -6.18 23.63
C LEU A 140 1.06 -5.40 23.69
N PHE A 141 0.07 -5.74 22.86
CA PHE A 141 -1.26 -5.13 22.89
C PHE A 141 -1.96 -5.47 24.22
N ARG A 142 -1.98 -6.75 24.61
CA ARG A 142 -2.53 -7.20 25.91
C ARG A 142 -1.84 -6.51 27.10
N ALA A 143 -0.52 -6.47 27.10
CA ALA A 143 0.24 -5.77 28.14
C ALA A 143 -0.12 -4.27 28.21
N LYS A 144 -0.34 -3.64 27.06
CA LYS A 144 -0.77 -2.24 26.99
C LYS A 144 -2.19 -2.04 27.51
N VAL A 145 -3.14 -2.93 27.20
CA VAL A 145 -4.51 -2.91 27.75
C VAL A 145 -4.45 -2.98 29.28
N ILE A 146 -3.73 -3.96 29.83
CA ILE A 146 -3.58 -4.13 31.29
C ILE A 146 -2.98 -2.88 31.95
N GLN A 147 -1.97 -2.28 31.31
CA GLN A 147 -1.24 -1.14 31.90
C GLN A 147 -1.98 0.21 31.74
N ARG A 148 -2.79 0.37 30.70
CA ARG A 148 -3.32 1.69 30.30
C ARG A 148 -4.81 1.75 30.01
N GLY A 149 -5.52 0.63 30.01
CA GLY A 149 -6.97 0.55 29.76
C GLY A 149 -7.36 1.04 28.36
N ASP A 150 -6.72 0.50 27.32
CA ASP A 150 -6.98 0.89 25.92
C ASP A 150 -8.19 0.10 25.36
N CYS A 151 -9.39 0.68 25.45
CA CYS A 151 -10.66 0.00 25.14
C CYS A 151 -10.76 -0.51 23.69
N ASP A 152 -10.16 0.21 22.73
CA ASP A 152 -10.17 -0.20 21.32
C ASP A 152 -9.31 -1.46 21.10
N LEU A 153 -8.13 -1.51 21.74
CA LEU A 153 -7.30 -2.72 21.74
C LEU A 153 -7.95 -3.88 22.48
N GLU A 154 -8.60 -3.61 23.61
CA GLU A 154 -9.32 -4.62 24.40
C GLU A 154 -10.42 -5.26 23.56
N THR A 155 -11.30 -4.43 22.97
CA THR A 155 -12.36 -4.89 22.07
C THR A 155 -11.80 -5.72 20.90
N LEU A 156 -10.69 -5.27 20.30
CA LEU A 156 -10.05 -5.98 19.20
C LEU A 156 -9.48 -7.35 19.63
N LEU A 157 -8.94 -7.46 20.84
CA LEU A 157 -8.40 -8.70 21.40
C LEU A 157 -9.51 -9.67 21.85
N ASP A 158 -10.59 -9.18 22.44
CA ASP A 158 -11.74 -10.00 22.82
C ASP A 158 -12.38 -10.64 21.58
N ASN A 159 -12.56 -9.87 20.50
CA ASN A 159 -13.02 -10.37 19.21
C ASN A 159 -12.11 -11.46 18.61
N LEU A 160 -10.81 -11.47 18.94
CA LEU A 160 -9.88 -12.51 18.51
C LEU A 160 -10.06 -13.77 19.36
N ASP A 161 -10.21 -13.62 20.67
CA ASP A 161 -10.29 -14.73 21.63
C ASP A 161 -11.63 -15.48 21.54
N GLU A 162 -12.70 -14.80 21.10
CA GLU A 162 -14.01 -15.42 20.82
C GLU A 162 -14.05 -16.28 19.55
N GLN A 163 -13.06 -16.17 18.66
CA GLN A 163 -13.08 -16.87 17.38
C GLN A 163 -12.45 -18.26 17.45
N MET A 164 -13.23 -19.27 17.07
CA MET A 164 -12.79 -20.68 17.08
C MET A 164 -12.18 -21.16 15.75
N ALA A 165 -12.30 -20.39 14.67
CA ALA A 165 -11.85 -20.78 13.32
C ALA A 165 -10.86 -19.79 12.72
N ASP A 166 -9.95 -20.29 11.88
CA ASP A 166 -8.89 -19.55 11.18
C ASP A 166 -8.09 -18.56 12.06
N LEU A 167 -7.51 -19.11 13.14
CA LEU A 167 -6.67 -18.37 14.08
C LEU A 167 -5.48 -17.66 13.41
N THR A 168 -5.04 -18.10 12.23
CA THR A 168 -3.88 -17.48 11.57
C THR A 168 -4.28 -16.22 10.83
N VAL A 169 -5.34 -16.26 10.00
CA VAL A 169 -5.83 -15.06 9.30
C VAL A 169 -6.30 -14.02 10.32
N GLN A 170 -7.02 -14.45 11.35
CA GLN A 170 -7.48 -13.53 12.39
C GLN A 170 -6.32 -12.93 13.19
N ARG A 171 -5.34 -13.75 13.60
CA ARG A 171 -4.14 -13.23 14.27
C ARG A 171 -3.43 -12.16 13.43
N ARG A 172 -3.29 -12.39 12.12
CA ARG A 172 -2.69 -11.43 11.19
C ARG A 172 -3.51 -10.14 11.12
N ALA A 173 -4.82 -10.25 10.94
CA ALA A 173 -5.74 -9.11 10.87
C ALA A 173 -5.73 -8.29 12.18
N THR A 174 -5.86 -8.95 13.33
CA THR A 174 -5.82 -8.30 14.66
C THR A 174 -4.48 -7.63 14.92
N ALA A 175 -3.36 -8.28 14.59
CA ALA A 175 -2.04 -7.68 14.73
C ALA A 175 -1.91 -6.38 13.91
N LEU A 176 -2.40 -6.39 12.67
CA LEU A 176 -2.34 -5.25 11.75
C LEU A 176 -3.31 -4.12 12.15
N ARG A 177 -4.55 -4.45 12.52
CA ARG A 177 -5.56 -3.49 13.01
C ARG A 177 -5.18 -2.87 14.35
N GLY A 178 -4.40 -3.57 15.16
CA GLY A 178 -3.98 -3.07 16.48
C GLY A 178 -2.87 -2.02 16.43
N LEU A 179 -2.10 -1.92 15.32
CA LEU A 179 -0.98 -0.99 15.22
C LEU A 179 -1.37 0.49 15.43
N PRO A 180 -2.42 1.02 14.77
CA PRO A 180 -2.85 2.41 15.00
C PRO A 180 -3.20 2.69 16.46
N PHE A 181 -3.97 1.82 17.11
CA PHE A 181 -4.32 1.95 18.53
C PHE A 181 -3.06 1.88 19.42
N TYR A 182 -2.13 0.96 19.11
CA TYR A 182 -0.86 0.87 19.82
C TYR A 182 -0.04 2.15 19.71
N PHE A 183 0.01 2.79 18.54
CA PHE A 183 0.71 4.06 18.35
C PHE A 183 -0.05 5.29 18.83
N LYS A 184 -1.31 5.12 19.24
CA LYS A 184 -2.27 6.19 19.56
C LYS A 184 -2.49 7.12 18.36
N GLU A 185 -2.76 6.51 17.23
CA GLU A 185 -3.05 7.17 15.97
C GLU A 185 -4.55 7.35 15.80
N HIS A 186 -4.96 8.49 15.20
CA HIS A 186 -6.37 8.86 15.06
C HIS A 186 -6.94 8.54 13.68
N GLY A 187 -6.11 8.07 12.76
CA GLY A 187 -6.54 7.71 11.42
C GLY A 187 -7.23 6.34 11.40
N THR A 188 -8.24 6.21 10.56
CA THR A 188 -8.93 4.94 10.31
C THR A 188 -8.54 4.44 8.91
N ILE A 189 -7.86 3.30 8.84
CA ILE A 189 -7.49 2.69 7.54
C ILE A 189 -8.63 1.87 6.94
N CYS A 190 -9.52 1.33 7.78
CA CYS A 190 -10.57 0.41 7.38
C CYS A 190 -11.90 0.87 7.96
N LYS A 191 -12.92 1.00 7.12
CA LYS A 191 -14.31 1.18 7.57
C LYS A 191 -15.09 -0.07 7.22
N THR A 192 -16.03 -0.42 8.09
CA THR A 192 -16.98 -1.52 7.86
C THR A 192 -18.34 -0.91 7.57
N ILE A 193 -19.00 -1.40 6.51
CA ILE A 193 -20.31 -0.93 6.07
C ILE A 193 -21.24 -2.12 5.84
N LEU A 194 -22.54 -1.92 5.98
CA LEU A 194 -23.51 -2.98 5.71
C LEU A 194 -23.71 -3.15 4.19
N SER A 195 -24.00 -4.37 3.74
CA SER A 195 -24.30 -4.65 2.33
C SER A 195 -25.58 -3.96 1.83
N SER A 196 -26.44 -3.53 2.75
CA SER A 196 -27.62 -2.70 2.47
C SER A 196 -27.30 -1.22 2.28
N GLU A 197 -26.11 -0.77 2.68
CA GLU A 197 -25.70 0.63 2.58
C GLU A 197 -25.09 0.93 1.21
N ALA A 198 -25.32 2.14 0.72
CA ALA A 198 -24.70 2.60 -0.52
C ALA A 198 -23.21 2.87 -0.29
N LEU A 199 -22.35 2.11 -1.00
CA LEU A 199 -20.90 2.26 -1.00
C LEU A 199 -20.45 3.69 -1.34
N GLU A 200 -21.19 4.34 -2.24
CA GLU A 200 -20.94 5.70 -2.72
C GLU A 200 -20.93 6.76 -1.61
N HIS A 201 -21.69 6.59 -0.53
CA HIS A 201 -21.67 7.55 0.58
C HIS A 201 -20.43 7.41 1.46
N HIS A 202 -19.80 6.24 1.45
CA HIS A 202 -18.71 5.90 2.37
C HIS A 202 -17.31 6.19 1.81
N LYS A 203 -17.22 6.37 0.48
CA LYS A 203 -16.01 6.79 -0.22
C LYS A 203 -15.75 8.31 -0.16
N VAL A 204 -16.79 9.12 0.04
CA VAL A 204 -16.67 10.60 0.10
C VAL A 204 -15.75 11.02 1.25
N GLY A 205 -14.79 11.90 0.97
CA GLY A 205 -13.77 12.35 1.91
C GLY A 205 -12.69 11.32 2.25
N MET A 206 -12.74 10.11 1.67
CA MET A 206 -11.77 9.05 1.92
C MET A 206 -10.60 9.15 0.95
N LYS A 207 -9.52 9.81 1.39
CA LYS A 207 -8.30 9.92 0.59
C LYS A 207 -7.66 8.56 0.28
N MET A 208 -7.61 7.67 1.28
CA MET A 208 -7.14 6.29 1.11
C MET A 208 -7.71 5.38 2.20
N GLY A 209 -7.96 4.12 1.87
CA GLY A 209 -8.18 3.05 2.84
C GLY A 209 -8.97 1.88 2.26
N ILE A 210 -9.58 1.11 3.15
CA ILE A 210 -10.26 -0.15 2.86
C ILE A 210 -11.71 -0.04 3.33
N LEU A 211 -12.64 -0.56 2.52
CA LEU A 211 -14.04 -0.74 2.88
C LEU A 211 -14.33 -2.24 2.98
N GLU A 212 -14.81 -2.68 4.12
CA GLU A 212 -15.31 -4.04 4.34
C GLU A 212 -16.82 -4.01 4.34
N VAL A 213 -17.43 -4.71 3.38
CA VAL A 213 -18.87 -4.85 3.27
C VAL A 213 -19.29 -6.12 4.00
N VAL A 214 -20.18 -5.98 4.98
CA VAL A 214 -20.69 -7.11 5.79
C VAL A 214 -22.20 -7.27 5.65
N THR A 215 -22.68 -8.50 5.77
CA THR A 215 -24.11 -8.82 5.61
C THR A 215 -24.96 -8.63 6.86
N SER A 216 -24.34 -8.67 8.04
CA SER A 216 -25.03 -8.53 9.32
C SER A 216 -24.27 -7.62 10.27
N ASN A 217 -25.00 -6.93 11.15
CA ASN A 217 -24.44 -6.06 12.18
C ASN A 217 -24.10 -6.83 13.47
N SER A 218 -23.77 -8.12 13.40
CA SER A 218 -23.59 -8.95 14.59
C SER A 218 -22.44 -8.39 15.45
N SER A 219 -22.82 -7.70 16.51
CA SER A 219 -21.94 -6.93 17.38
C SER A 219 -21.21 -7.78 18.42
N THR A 220 -21.23 -9.11 18.28
CA THR A 220 -20.81 -10.05 19.34
C THR A 220 -19.94 -11.22 18.86
N SER A 221 -19.42 -11.20 17.63
CA SER A 221 -18.26 -11.99 17.20
C SER A 221 -18.08 -11.75 15.70
N ARG A 222 -17.09 -10.93 15.30
CA ARG A 222 -16.82 -10.65 13.88
C ARG A 222 -16.13 -11.84 13.20
N SER A 223 -16.89 -12.89 12.92
CA SER A 223 -16.42 -13.98 12.08
C SER A 223 -16.13 -13.47 10.65
N LEU A 224 -15.03 -13.95 10.04
CA LEU A 224 -14.70 -13.66 8.63
C LEU A 224 -15.86 -14.01 7.67
N SER A 225 -16.76 -14.90 8.10
CA SER A 225 -17.93 -15.34 7.33
C SER A 225 -18.94 -14.24 7.00
N ASP A 226 -18.90 -13.11 7.71
CA ASP A 226 -19.87 -12.02 7.51
C ASP A 226 -19.40 -11.01 6.46
N VAL A 227 -18.10 -11.01 6.12
CA VAL A 227 -17.50 -10.13 5.12
C VAL A 227 -17.75 -10.69 3.74
N VAL A 228 -18.49 -9.94 2.90
CA VAL A 228 -18.82 -10.34 1.53
C VAL A 228 -17.99 -9.63 0.46
N ASN A 229 -17.46 -8.45 0.77
CA ASN A 229 -16.57 -7.74 -0.13
C ASN A 229 -15.55 -6.93 0.68
N VAL A 230 -14.32 -6.87 0.17
CA VAL A 230 -13.28 -5.97 0.66
C VAL A 230 -12.80 -5.15 -0.52
N ALA A 231 -12.98 -3.83 -0.44
CA ALA A 231 -12.66 -2.88 -1.49
C ALA A 231 -11.58 -1.90 -1.04
N ILE A 232 -10.77 -1.44 -1.99
CA ILE A 232 -9.76 -0.41 -1.78
C ILE A 232 -10.28 0.89 -2.37
N VAL A 233 -10.20 1.96 -1.58
CA VAL A 233 -10.60 3.32 -1.98
C VAL A 233 -9.37 4.21 -1.98
N LEU A 234 -9.19 4.96 -3.07
CA LEU A 234 -8.14 5.97 -3.23
C LEU A 234 -8.75 7.19 -3.91
N GLU A 235 -8.50 8.38 -3.36
CA GLU A 235 -9.05 9.66 -3.86
C GLU A 235 -10.57 9.59 -4.08
N GLU A 236 -11.29 9.06 -3.09
CA GLU A 236 -12.75 8.91 -3.12
C GLU A 236 -13.27 7.96 -4.22
N GLU A 237 -12.39 7.21 -4.87
CA GLU A 237 -12.76 6.23 -5.90
C GLU A 237 -12.47 4.80 -5.46
N VAL A 238 -13.42 3.90 -5.74
CA VAL A 238 -13.22 2.47 -5.56
C VAL A 238 -12.31 1.96 -6.67
N VAL A 239 -11.08 1.61 -6.30
CA VAL A 239 -10.03 1.27 -7.26
C VAL A 239 -9.94 -0.23 -7.49
N LEU A 240 -10.19 -1.03 -6.46
CA LEU A 240 -10.18 -2.49 -6.49
C LEU A 240 -11.28 -3.02 -5.57
N GLU A 241 -11.90 -4.13 -5.95
CA GLU A 241 -12.95 -4.82 -5.19
C GLU A 241 -12.63 -6.32 -5.10
N ASN A 242 -13.30 -7.02 -4.19
CA ASN A 242 -13.17 -8.46 -3.98
C ASN A 242 -11.75 -8.89 -3.56
N MET A 243 -11.09 -8.11 -2.70
CA MET A 243 -9.71 -8.34 -2.24
C MET A 243 -9.51 -9.57 -1.33
N GLY A 244 -10.51 -10.43 -1.17
CA GLY A 244 -10.49 -11.60 -0.30
C GLY A 244 -10.65 -11.24 1.18
N ASP A 245 -9.62 -10.62 1.78
CA ASP A 245 -9.59 -10.28 3.20
C ASP A 245 -8.89 -8.93 3.47
N PHE A 246 -9.03 -8.42 4.70
CA PHE A 246 -8.42 -7.16 5.12
C PHE A 246 -6.90 -7.10 4.95
N VAL A 247 -6.19 -8.18 5.30
CA VAL A 247 -4.72 -8.22 5.23
C VAL A 247 -4.29 -8.14 3.78
N SER A 248 -4.90 -8.94 2.91
CA SER A 248 -4.67 -8.92 1.46
C SER A 248 -4.95 -7.53 0.87
N ALA A 249 -6.09 -6.92 1.22
CA ALA A 249 -6.41 -5.55 0.81
C ALA A 249 -5.40 -4.51 1.32
N PHE A 250 -4.90 -4.64 2.55
CA PHE A 250 -3.89 -3.73 3.11
C PHE A 250 -2.55 -3.84 2.38
N ILE A 251 -2.11 -5.05 2.04
CA ILE A 251 -0.87 -5.26 1.28
C ILE A 251 -0.98 -4.60 -0.09
N VAL A 252 -2.10 -4.81 -0.79
CA VAL A 252 -2.32 -4.21 -2.11
C VAL A 252 -2.46 -2.70 -2.02
N LEU A 253 -3.19 -2.17 -1.03
CA LEU A 253 -3.25 -0.74 -0.76
C LEU A 253 -1.83 -0.17 -0.56
N PHE A 254 -1.00 -0.82 0.27
CA PHE A 254 0.38 -0.40 0.50
C PHE A 254 1.18 -0.39 -0.81
N GLY A 255 1.04 -1.41 -1.66
CA GLY A 255 1.66 -1.46 -2.99
C GLY A 255 1.21 -0.31 -3.90
N MET A 256 -0.09 -0.01 -3.91
CA MET A 256 -0.68 1.10 -4.68
C MET A 256 -0.11 2.46 -4.26
N LEU A 257 0.18 2.67 -2.98
CA LEU A 257 0.80 3.94 -2.53
C LEU A 257 2.16 4.18 -3.19
N TYR A 258 2.93 3.13 -3.49
CA TYR A 258 4.19 3.25 -4.22
C TYR A 258 3.97 3.36 -5.73
N ALA A 259 3.11 2.50 -6.27
CA ALA A 259 2.78 2.46 -7.69
C ALA A 259 2.28 3.82 -8.19
N LEU A 260 1.42 4.47 -7.40
CA LEU A 260 0.81 5.77 -7.69
C LEU A 260 1.54 6.95 -7.05
N ASN A 261 2.69 6.72 -6.41
CA ASN A 261 3.49 7.74 -5.73
C ASN A 261 2.72 8.58 -4.67
N MET A 262 1.73 7.99 -4.01
CA MET A 262 0.87 8.67 -3.04
C MET A 262 1.55 8.82 -1.68
N GLU A 263 1.27 9.93 -0.98
CA GLU A 263 1.72 10.11 0.41
C GLU A 263 0.89 9.28 1.38
N TYR A 264 1.53 8.64 2.36
CA TYR A 264 0.83 7.98 3.46
C TYR A 264 -0.11 8.93 4.21
N ASN A 265 -1.20 8.38 4.73
CA ASN A 265 -2.06 9.11 5.66
C ASN A 265 -1.22 9.57 6.87
N LYS A 266 -1.20 10.89 7.12
CA LYS A 266 -0.43 11.52 8.20
C LYS A 266 -0.91 11.07 9.58
N ASP A 267 -2.19 10.73 9.68
CA ASP A 267 -2.80 10.25 10.92
C ASP A 267 -2.45 8.78 11.22
N LEU A 268 -1.81 8.09 10.28
CA LEU A 268 -1.30 6.70 10.39
C LEU A 268 0.21 6.61 10.14
N ARG A 269 0.94 7.71 10.34
CA ARG A 269 2.36 7.84 9.97
C ARG A 269 3.25 6.76 10.59
N TYR A 270 3.01 6.36 11.84
CA TYR A 270 3.80 5.39 12.58
C TYR A 270 3.43 3.96 12.20
N THR A 271 2.14 3.69 11.95
CA THR A 271 1.70 2.41 11.39
C THR A 271 2.37 2.17 10.05
N PHE A 272 2.27 3.10 9.10
CA PHE A 272 2.92 2.94 7.80
C PHE A 272 4.45 2.91 7.90
N GLU A 273 5.06 3.71 8.78
CA GLU A 273 6.51 3.66 9.03
C GLU A 273 6.95 2.29 9.57
N PHE A 274 6.18 1.71 10.50
CA PHE A 274 6.46 0.39 11.06
C PHE A 274 6.40 -0.68 9.98
N ILE A 275 5.33 -0.70 9.17
CA ILE A 275 5.22 -1.63 8.04
C ILE A 275 6.41 -1.47 7.08
N GLN A 276 6.69 -0.23 6.69
CA GLN A 276 7.76 0.05 5.74
C GLN A 276 9.14 -0.41 6.24
N LYS A 277 9.50 -0.03 7.47
CA LYS A 277 10.88 -0.20 7.98
C LYS A 277 11.08 -1.52 8.71
N VAL A 278 10.05 -2.03 9.38
CA VAL A 278 10.13 -3.26 10.17
C VAL A 278 9.69 -4.48 9.35
N PHE A 279 8.58 -4.39 8.60
CA PHE A 279 8.13 -5.55 7.81
C PHE A 279 8.87 -5.68 6.49
N LEU A 280 9.09 -4.57 5.80
CA LEU A 280 9.69 -4.59 4.46
C LEU A 280 11.18 -4.23 4.46
N ASN A 281 11.75 -3.90 5.62
CA ASN A 281 13.15 -3.49 5.77
C ASN A 281 13.56 -2.35 4.80
N MET A 282 12.62 -1.44 4.51
CA MET A 282 12.85 -0.33 3.58
C MET A 282 13.21 0.95 4.32
N GLY A 283 14.50 1.24 4.43
CA GLY A 283 15.03 2.47 5.03
C GLY A 283 15.99 2.25 6.18
N THR A 284 16.59 3.33 6.67
CA THR A 284 17.70 3.25 7.61
C THR A 284 17.34 3.65 9.04
N GLU A 285 16.49 4.66 9.23
CA GLU A 285 16.23 5.23 10.56
C GLU A 285 14.75 5.19 10.91
N CYS A 286 14.37 4.45 11.95
CA CYS A 286 13.03 4.48 12.52
C CYS A 286 12.84 5.67 13.47
N SER A 287 11.63 6.23 13.54
CA SER A 287 11.28 7.19 14.58
C SER A 287 11.36 6.53 15.97
N LYS A 288 11.58 7.33 17.02
CA LYS A 288 11.69 6.83 18.41
C LYS A 288 10.51 5.95 18.84
N LYS A 289 9.29 6.27 18.39
CA LYS A 289 8.09 5.47 18.69
C LYS A 289 8.18 4.08 18.05
N VAL A 290 8.56 4.00 16.78
CA VAL A 290 8.71 2.74 16.04
C VAL A 290 9.87 1.93 16.60
N GLN A 291 11.00 2.57 16.93
CA GLN A 291 12.15 1.93 17.59
C GLN A 291 11.74 1.30 18.93
N THR A 292 10.95 2.00 19.75
CA THR A 292 10.49 1.48 21.05
C THR A 292 9.65 0.21 20.87
N LEU A 293 8.76 0.17 19.88
CA LEU A 293 7.98 -1.04 19.58
C LEU A 293 8.90 -2.17 19.07
N MET A 294 9.80 -1.85 18.15
CA MET A 294 10.75 -2.82 17.59
C MET A 294 11.62 -3.46 18.67
N SER A 295 12.21 -2.68 19.59
CA SER A 295 13.00 -3.21 20.70
C SER A 295 12.18 -4.17 21.57
N LYS A 296 10.94 -3.80 21.91
CA LYS A 296 10.04 -4.65 22.68
C LYS A 296 9.65 -5.95 21.95
N LEU A 297 9.62 -5.95 20.62
CA LEU A 297 9.35 -7.16 19.84
C LEU A 297 10.53 -8.13 19.85
N LEU A 298 11.76 -7.61 19.93
CA LEU A 298 12.99 -8.42 19.99
C LEU A 298 13.24 -9.02 21.38
N GLU A 299 12.69 -8.40 22.43
CA GLU A 299 12.80 -8.88 23.81
C GLU A 299 11.83 -10.03 24.15
N ASN A 300 10.92 -10.40 23.24
CA ASN A 300 9.81 -11.34 23.44
C ASN A 300 9.94 -12.66 22.67
#